data_AF-A0A0B4FBS3-F1
#
_entry.id   AF-A0A0B4FBS3-F1
#
_cell.length_a   1.000
_cell.length_b   1.000
_cell.length_c   1.000
_cell.angle_alpha   90.00
_cell.angle_beta   90.00
_cell.angle_gamma   90.00
#
_symmetry.space_group_name_H-M   'P 1'
#
loop_
_entity.id
_entity.type
_entity.pdbx_description
1 polymer ?
#
loop_
_entity_poly.entity_id
_entity_poly.type
_entity_poly.pdbx_seq_one_letter_code
_entity_poly.pdbx_strand_id
1 'polypeptide(L)'
;MLLAAANYASVNNISTLGCHILRMKHDAITAINNTFKDDKTLASDCLIGAVAKMASFEAMHGDVLSYQTHMEGLARMLELRGGLDSLGLGGLLRRMVVWIDLNSSFLLNIPRYFPGTTFTGVEREVTEVVEPNPERFIAV
;
A
#
# COMPACT_ATOMS: atom_id res chain seq x y z
N MET A 1 -7.63 -6.21 -8.53
CA MET A 1 -7.54 -6.07 -10.00
C MET A 1 -7.00 -4.73 -10.47
N LEU A 2 -7.35 -3.59 -9.84
CA LEU A 2 -6.89 -2.25 -10.25
C LEU A 2 -5.37 -2.15 -10.49
N LEU A 3 -4.57 -2.47 -9.46
CA LEU A 3 -3.11 -2.35 -9.52
C LEU A 3 -2.50 -3.17 -10.66
N ALA A 4 -2.97 -4.40 -10.85
CA ALA A 4 -2.51 -5.28 -11.91
C ALA A 4 -2.88 -4.73 -13.30
N ALA A 5 -4.09 -4.20 -13.47
CA ALA A 5 -4.52 -3.60 -14.73
C ALA A 5 -3.70 -2.34 -15.07
N ALA A 6 -3.39 -1.52 -14.07
CA ALA A 6 -2.55 -0.33 -14.25
C ALA A 6 -1.10 -0.68 -14.60
N ASN A 7 -0.49 -1.62 -13.89
CA ASN A 7 0.85 -2.11 -14.23
C ASN A 7 0.86 -2.73 -15.64
N TYR A 8 -0.13 -3.56 -15.99
CA TYR A 8 -0.23 -4.15 -17.33
C TYR A 8 -0.32 -3.08 -18.42
N ALA A 9 -1.15 -2.05 -18.21
CA ALA A 9 -1.27 -0.94 -19.16
C ALA A 9 0.03 -0.14 -19.27
N SER A 10 0.71 0.12 -18.16
CA SER A 10 1.97 0.86 -18.12
C SER A 10 3.09 0.11 -18.86
N VAL A 11 3.34 -1.16 -18.51
CA VAL A 11 4.38 -1.99 -19.13
C VAL A 11 4.17 -2.17 -20.63
N ASN A 12 2.92 -2.30 -21.07
CA ASN A 12 2.58 -2.48 -22.48
C ASN A 12 2.28 -1.17 -23.22
N ASN A 13 2.44 -0.01 -22.59
CA ASN A 13 2.14 1.31 -23.16
C ASN A 13 0.71 1.45 -23.73
N ILE A 14 -0.29 0.84 -23.07
CA ILE A 14 -1.68 0.80 -23.54
C ILE A 14 -2.49 1.95 -22.93
N SER A 15 -2.46 3.11 -23.57
CA SER A 15 -3.18 4.31 -23.12
C SER A 15 -4.70 4.21 -23.19
N THR A 16 -5.25 3.31 -24.02
CA THR A 16 -6.69 3.12 -24.22
C THR A 16 -7.41 2.56 -22.99
N LEU A 17 -6.68 2.01 -22.02
CA LEU A 17 -7.24 1.47 -20.77
C LEU A 17 -7.52 2.54 -19.71
N GLY A 18 -7.17 3.81 -19.94
CA GLY A 18 -7.29 4.88 -18.94
C GLY A 18 -8.67 5.00 -18.31
N CYS A 19 -9.75 4.97 -19.10
CA CYS A 19 -11.11 5.05 -18.56
C CYS A 19 -11.49 3.85 -17.69
N HIS A 20 -11.00 2.64 -18.04
CA HIS A 20 -11.22 1.44 -17.27
C HIS A 20 -10.46 1.48 -15.94
N ILE A 21 -9.21 1.96 -15.95
CA ILE A 21 -8.40 2.15 -14.74
C ILE A 21 -9.07 3.15 -13.80
N LEU A 22 -9.54 4.29 -14.33
CA LEU A 22 -10.27 5.30 -13.53
C LEU A 22 -11.55 4.73 -12.91
N ARG A 23 -12.33 3.94 -13.68
CA ARG A 23 -13.51 3.26 -13.14
C ARG A 23 -13.14 2.28 -12.02
N MET A 24 -12.11 1.46 -12.23
CA MET A 24 -11.65 0.50 -11.21
C MET A 24 -11.12 1.20 -9.94
N LYS A 25 -10.49 2.38 -10.08
CA LYS A 25 -10.09 3.23 -8.95
C LYS A 25 -11.31 3.70 -8.17
N HIS A 26 -12.32 4.23 -8.88
CA HIS A 26 -13.57 4.66 -8.26
C HIS A 26 -14.29 3.52 -7.53
N ASP A 27 -14.38 2.34 -8.14
CA ASP A 27 -15.00 1.16 -7.54
C ASP A 27 -14.25 0.71 -6.28
N ALA A 28 -12.91 0.72 -6.31
CA ALA A 28 -12.08 0.36 -5.16
C ALA A 28 -12.27 1.33 -3.98
N ILE A 29 -12.26 2.64 -4.24
CA ILE A 29 -12.51 3.67 -3.22
C ILE A 29 -13.92 3.50 -2.63
N THR A 30 -14.93 3.27 -3.48
CA THR A 30 -16.31 3.07 -3.05
C THR A 30 -16.46 1.82 -2.16
N ALA A 31 -15.78 0.73 -2.51
CA ALA A 31 -15.78 -0.49 -1.71
C ALA A 31 -15.11 -0.28 -0.34
N ILE A 32 -13.98 0.42 -0.29
CA ILE A 32 -13.30 0.78 0.97
C ILE A 32 -14.23 1.63 1.84
N ASN A 33 -14.84 2.68 1.28
CA ASN A 33 -15.74 3.58 1.98
C ASN A 33 -16.99 2.88 2.52
N ASN A 34 -17.54 1.92 1.77
CA ASN A 34 -18.66 1.12 2.25
C ASN A 34 -18.27 0.18 3.39
N THR A 35 -17.02 -0.31 3.41
CA THR A 35 -16.52 -1.17 4.49
C THR A 35 -16.35 -0.39 5.79
N PHE A 36 -15.95 0.89 5.71
CA PHE A 36 -15.86 1.78 6.89
C PHE A 36 -17.20 2.02 7.61
N LYS A 37 -18.34 1.67 7.01
CA LYS A 37 -19.65 1.80 7.67
C LYS A 37 -19.91 0.73 8.73
N ASP A 38 -19.09 -0.32 8.78
CA ASP A 38 -19.20 -1.39 9.79
C ASP A 38 -18.02 -1.29 10.78
N ASP A 39 -18.31 -0.85 12.00
CA ASP A 39 -17.36 -0.71 13.11
C ASP A 39 -16.60 -2.00 13.42
N LYS A 40 -17.17 -3.17 13.15
CA LYS A 40 -16.49 -4.46 13.38
C LYS A 40 -15.36 -4.73 12.40
N THR A 41 -15.34 -4.01 11.29
CA THR A 41 -14.38 -4.19 10.20
C THR A 41 -13.39 -3.04 10.08
N LEU A 42 -13.57 -1.98 10.89
CA LEU A 42 -12.61 -0.89 11.05
C LEU A 42 -11.28 -1.51 11.50
N ALA A 43 -10.28 -1.45 10.60
CA ALA A 43 -8.97 -2.09 10.76
C ALA A 43 -8.90 -3.62 10.63
N SER A 44 -9.82 -4.28 9.93
CA SER A 44 -9.65 -5.70 9.52
C SER A 44 -8.44 -5.89 8.58
N ASP A 45 -7.87 -7.10 8.53
CA ASP A 45 -6.72 -7.41 7.65
C ASP A 45 -7.05 -7.15 6.16
N CYS A 46 -8.29 -7.45 5.77
CA CYS A 46 -8.78 -7.21 4.41
C CYS A 46 -8.77 -5.71 4.09
N LEU A 47 -9.31 -4.88 4.98
CA LEU A 47 -9.37 -3.43 4.77
C LEU A 47 -7.98 -2.79 4.80
N ILE A 48 -7.12 -3.21 5.72
CA ILE A 48 -5.71 -2.76 5.79
C ILE A 48 -4.99 -3.11 4.48
N GLY A 49 -5.15 -4.34 3.98
CA GLY A 49 -4.58 -4.75 2.71
C GLY A 49 -5.11 -3.97 1.51
N ALA A 50 -6.41 -3.66 1.49
CA ALA A 50 -7.04 -2.86 0.45
C ALA A 50 -6.50 -1.42 0.44
N VAL A 51 -6.43 -0.76 1.59
CA VAL A 51 -5.90 0.62 1.71
C VAL A 51 -4.40 0.65 1.38
N ALA A 52 -3.60 -0.31 1.85
CA ALA A 52 -2.19 -0.41 1.48
C ALA A 52 -2.01 -0.58 -0.03
N LYS A 53 -2.85 -1.40 -0.69
CA LYS A 53 -2.80 -1.55 -2.15
C LYS A 53 -3.24 -0.30 -2.91
N MET A 54 -4.18 0.49 -2.37
CA MET A 54 -4.51 1.80 -2.92
C MET A 54 -3.34 2.77 -2.81
N ALA A 55 -2.66 2.84 -1.66
CA ALA A 55 -1.45 3.64 -1.51
C ALA A 55 -0.39 3.23 -2.56
N SER A 56 -0.13 1.94 -2.71
CA SER A 56 0.79 1.44 -3.74
C SER A 56 0.38 1.85 -5.15
N PHE A 57 -0.92 1.82 -5.49
CA PHE A 57 -1.43 2.30 -6.77
C PHE A 57 -1.12 3.79 -6.97
N GLU A 58 -1.43 4.64 -5.99
CA GLU A 58 -1.21 6.09 -6.11
C GLU A 58 0.28 6.44 -6.22
N ALA A 59 1.16 5.73 -5.50
CA ALA A 59 2.59 5.96 -5.61
C ALA A 59 3.16 5.68 -7.00
N MET A 60 2.58 4.71 -7.74
CA MET A 60 3.08 4.29 -9.05
C MET A 60 2.38 4.97 -10.23
N HIS A 61 1.08 5.22 -10.10
CA HIS A 61 0.23 5.66 -11.22
C HIS A 61 -0.57 6.93 -10.92
N GLY A 62 -0.55 7.40 -9.68
CA GLY A 62 -1.33 8.53 -9.21
C GLY A 62 -0.44 9.71 -8.80
N ASP A 63 -0.79 10.32 -7.68
CA ASP A 63 -0.11 11.49 -7.15
C ASP A 63 0.27 11.32 -5.67
N VAL A 64 1.26 12.11 -5.24
CA VAL A 64 1.83 12.06 -3.87
C VAL A 64 0.77 12.35 -2.80
N LEU A 65 -0.15 13.29 -3.05
CA LEU A 65 -1.18 13.67 -2.07
C LEU A 65 -2.18 12.53 -1.85
N SER A 66 -2.60 11.87 -2.94
CA SER A 66 -3.45 10.67 -2.87
C SER A 66 -2.74 9.52 -2.15
N TYR A 67 -1.45 9.31 -2.39
CA TYR A 67 -0.63 8.35 -1.65
C TYR A 67 -0.62 8.66 -0.14
N GLN A 68 -0.31 9.91 0.23
CA GLN A 68 -0.24 10.35 1.62
C GLN A 68 -1.59 10.15 2.33
N THR A 69 -2.69 10.49 1.67
CA THR A 69 -4.06 10.29 2.20
C THR A 69 -4.32 8.82 2.57
N HIS A 70 -3.94 7.88 1.70
CA HIS A 70 -4.09 6.46 2.01
C HIS A 70 -3.16 5.98 3.11
N MET A 71 -1.91 6.47 3.15
CA MET A 71 -0.93 6.08 4.17
C MET A 71 -1.26 6.64 5.56
N GLU A 72 -1.78 7.86 5.65
CA GLU A 72 -2.29 8.44 6.90
C GLU A 72 -3.46 7.61 7.46
N GLY A 73 -4.42 7.27 6.59
CA GLY A 73 -5.52 6.37 6.95
C GLY A 73 -5.02 4.99 7.39
N LEU A 74 -4.05 4.43 6.66
CA LEU A 74 -3.44 3.14 6.99
C LEU A 74 -2.74 3.18 8.35
N ALA A 75 -1.96 4.22 8.63
CA ALA A 75 -1.29 4.40 9.93
C ALA A 75 -2.32 4.42 11.07
N ARG A 76 -3.42 5.16 10.89
CA ARG A 76 -4.51 5.19 11.89
C ARG A 76 -5.17 3.83 12.09
N MET A 77 -5.37 3.07 11.02
CA MET A 77 -5.92 1.70 11.13
C MET A 77 -4.97 0.77 11.89
N LEU A 78 -3.66 0.88 11.67
CA LEU A 78 -2.66 0.10 12.40
C LEU A 78 -2.63 0.47 13.88
N GLU A 79 -2.74 1.74 14.24
CA GLU A 79 -2.86 2.18 15.64
C GLU A 79 -4.06 1.50 16.32
N LEU A 80 -5.23 1.51 15.68
CA LEU A 80 -6.44 0.85 16.19
C LEU A 80 -6.27 -0.67 16.32
N ARG A 81 -5.50 -1.28 15.44
CA ARG A 81 -5.26 -2.73 15.44
C ARG A 81 -4.18 -3.15 16.44
N GLY A 82 -3.40 -2.24 17.00
CA GLY A 82 -2.29 -2.53 17.91
C GLY A 82 -0.92 -2.66 17.23
N GLY A 83 -0.75 -2.12 16.02
CA GLY A 83 0.52 -2.03 15.30
C GLY A 83 0.71 -3.08 14.19
N LEU A 84 1.91 -3.09 13.59
CA LEU A 84 2.24 -4.01 12.48
C LEU A 84 2.32 -5.49 12.92
N ASP A 85 2.65 -5.76 14.18
CA ASP A 85 2.80 -7.12 14.70
C ASP A 85 1.46 -7.80 15.02
N SER A 86 0.36 -7.05 15.08
CA SER A 86 -0.98 -7.60 15.28
C SER A 86 -1.70 -7.98 13.99
N LEU A 87 -1.05 -7.79 12.84
CA LEU A 87 -1.57 -8.16 11.53
C LEU A 87 -1.54 -9.67 11.33
N GLY A 88 -2.61 -10.22 10.73
CA GLY A 88 -2.71 -11.65 10.46
C GLY A 88 -1.99 -12.10 9.20
N LEU A 89 -2.54 -13.13 8.56
CA LEU A 89 -1.98 -13.76 7.34
C LEU A 89 -0.54 -14.27 7.50
N GLY A 90 -0.16 -14.76 8.68
CA GLY A 90 1.19 -15.28 8.94
C GLY A 90 2.30 -14.23 8.75
N GLY A 91 1.98 -12.95 8.98
CA GLY A 91 2.89 -11.83 8.77
C GLY A 91 3.05 -11.42 7.30
N LEU A 92 2.32 -12.01 6.35
CA LEU A 92 2.35 -11.56 4.96
C LEU A 92 1.90 -10.10 4.86
N LEU A 93 0.86 -9.71 5.59
CA LEU A 93 0.32 -8.35 5.54
C LEU A 93 1.33 -7.33 6.06
N ARG A 94 2.06 -7.65 7.14
CA ARG A 94 3.20 -6.84 7.61
C ARG A 94 4.21 -6.62 6.50
N ARG A 95 4.67 -7.70 5.85
CA ARG A 95 5.65 -7.64 4.77
C ARG A 95 5.16 -6.76 3.62
N MET A 96 3.88 -6.87 3.26
CA MET A 96 3.28 -6.03 2.22
C MET A 96 3.28 -4.54 2.61
N VAL A 97 2.85 -4.20 3.83
CA VAL A 97 2.81 -2.80 4.29
C VAL A 97 4.22 -2.21 4.33
N VAL A 98 5.19 -2.93 4.91
CA VAL A 98 6.59 -2.49 4.98
C VAL A 98 7.19 -2.34 3.58
N TRP A 99 6.91 -3.29 2.67
CA TRP A 99 7.37 -3.21 1.28
C TRP A 99 6.82 -1.96 0.57
N ILE A 100 5.53 -1.67 0.74
CA ILE A 100 4.88 -0.52 0.12
C ILE A 100 5.45 0.78 0.67
N ASP A 101 5.53 0.92 1.99
CA ASP A 101 6.09 2.09 2.65
C ASP A 101 7.54 2.36 2.20
N LEU A 102 8.40 1.35 2.24
CA LEU A 102 9.80 1.47 1.84
C LEU A 102 9.96 1.93 0.38
N ASN A 103 9.28 1.25 -0.55
CA ASN A 103 9.45 1.52 -1.98
C ASN A 103 8.77 2.81 -2.42
N SER A 104 7.56 3.09 -1.92
CA SER A 104 6.86 4.33 -2.23
C SER A 104 7.57 5.54 -1.66
N SER A 105 8.08 5.47 -0.42
CA SER A 105 8.83 6.59 0.16
C SER A 105 10.12 6.89 -0.60
N PHE A 106 10.82 5.85 -1.07
CA PHE A 106 11.97 6.04 -1.97
C PHE A 106 11.56 6.64 -3.31
N LEU A 107 10.54 6.07 -3.97
CA LEU A 107 10.06 6.50 -5.29
C LEU A 107 9.59 7.96 -5.29
N LEU A 108 8.87 8.36 -4.24
CA LEU A 108 8.27 9.69 -4.11
C LEU A 108 9.21 10.70 -3.42
N ASN A 109 10.41 10.27 -3.01
CA ASN A 109 11.39 11.07 -2.27
C ASN A 109 10.81 11.74 -1.01
N ILE A 110 10.16 10.94 -0.16
CA ILE A 110 9.55 11.35 1.11
C ILE A 110 10.00 10.44 2.25
N PRO A 111 9.88 10.87 3.52
CA PRO A 111 10.13 9.99 4.65
C PRO A 111 9.21 8.75 4.67
N ARG A 112 9.67 7.69 5.32
CA ARG A 112 8.85 6.50 5.63
C ARG A 112 7.81 6.83 6.70
N TYR A 113 6.63 6.26 6.56
CA TYR A 113 5.59 6.28 7.60
C TYR A 113 5.93 5.33 8.75
N PHE A 114 6.66 4.25 8.48
CA PHE A 114 7.05 3.25 9.49
C PHE A 114 8.58 3.09 9.57
N PRO A 115 9.32 4.12 10.04
CA PRO A 115 10.78 4.08 10.13
C PRO A 115 11.26 2.97 11.09
N GLY A 116 12.40 2.33 10.77
CA GLY A 116 13.01 1.26 11.58
C GLY A 116 12.26 -0.08 11.55
N THR A 117 11.21 -0.20 10.74
CA THR A 117 10.46 -1.46 10.58
C THR A 117 11.00 -2.29 9.42
N THR A 118 11.15 -3.59 9.67
CA THR A 118 11.55 -4.60 8.68
C THR A 118 10.41 -5.59 8.42
N PHE A 119 10.60 -6.47 7.42
CA PHE A 119 9.68 -7.54 7.09
C PHE A 119 9.36 -8.50 8.24
N THR A 120 10.28 -8.67 9.19
CA THR A 120 10.17 -9.63 10.30
C THR A 120 10.00 -8.98 11.67
N GLY A 121 10.23 -7.67 11.82
CA GLY A 121 10.13 -7.01 13.13
C GLY A 121 10.81 -5.64 13.17
N VAL A 122 11.22 -5.23 14.36
CA VAL A 122 12.09 -4.07 14.57
C VAL A 122 13.54 -4.51 14.40
N GLU A 123 14.41 -3.66 13.84
CA GLU A 123 15.86 -3.87 13.79
C GLU A 123 16.41 -4.00 15.23
N ARG A 124 16.48 -5.22 15.76
CA ARG A 124 17.08 -5.47 17.08
C ARG A 124 18.46 -6.13 17.05
N GLU A 125 18.88 -6.69 15.94
CA GLU A 125 20.23 -7.22 15.72
C GLU A 125 20.47 -7.30 14.19
N VAL A 126 21.55 -6.68 13.71
CA VAL A 126 21.79 -6.30 12.29
C VAL A 126 22.03 -7.50 11.36
N THR A 127 21.51 -7.50 10.11
CA THR A 127 22.27 -8.02 8.93
C THR A 127 21.71 -7.70 7.53
N GLU A 128 20.42 -7.38 7.35
CA GLU A 128 19.89 -7.00 6.03
C GLU A 128 19.20 -5.64 6.12
N VAL A 129 19.90 -4.60 5.67
CA VAL A 129 19.24 -3.33 5.32
C VAL A 129 18.32 -3.67 4.16
N VAL A 130 17.01 -3.63 4.39
CA VAL A 130 16.05 -3.80 3.31
C VAL A 130 16.15 -2.57 2.42
N GLU A 131 16.88 -2.71 1.32
CA GLU A 131 17.02 -1.64 0.34
C GLU A 131 15.74 -1.50 -0.48
N PRO A 132 15.33 -0.26 -0.83
CA PRO A 132 14.28 -0.04 -1.80
C PRO A 132 14.62 -0.72 -3.14
N ASN A 133 13.63 -1.34 -3.76
CA ASN A 133 13.73 -1.89 -5.11
C ASN A 133 12.59 -1.32 -5.96
N PRO A 134 12.71 -0.04 -6.37
CA PRO A 134 11.65 0.64 -7.11
C PRO A 134 11.37 -0.01 -8.46
N GLU A 135 12.38 -0.59 -9.14
CA GLU A 135 12.22 -1.28 -10.43
C GLU A 135 11.19 -2.42 -10.34
N ARG A 136 11.34 -3.30 -9.34
CA ARG A 136 10.34 -4.36 -9.06
C ARG A 136 9.01 -3.82 -8.59
N PHE A 137 8.99 -2.62 -8.01
CA PHE A 137 7.76 -1.97 -7.55
C PHE A 137 6.95 -1.46 -8.74
N ILE A 138 7.55 -0.63 -9.61
CA ILE A 138 6.91 -0.03 -10.79
C ILE A 138 6.77 -0.98 -11.98
N ALA A 139 7.36 -2.18 -11.89
CA ALA A 139 7.37 -3.20 -12.94
C ALA A 139 8.06 -2.73 -14.24
N VAL A 140 9.17 -1.98 -14.10
CA VAL A 140 10.03 -1.52 -15.21
C VAL A 140 11.33 -2.31 -15.23
#